data_AF-C0EVI1-F1
#
_entry.id   AF-C0EVI1-F1
#
_cell.length_a   1.000
_cell.length_b   1.000
_cell.length_c   1.000
_cell.angle_alpha   90.00
_cell.angle_beta   90.00
_cell.angle_gamma   90.00
#
_symmetry.space_group_name_H-M   'P 1'
#
loop_
_entity.id
_entity.type
_entity.pdbx_description
1 polymer ?
#
loop_
_entity_poly.entity_id
_entity_poly.type
_entity_poly.pdbx_seq_one_letter_code
_entity_poly.pdbx_strand_id
1 'polypeptide(L)'
;MKGKNVMKNKISGKIVALLLTLIIVATSGMPLYAKETGDKANSFRYENGQSIAKAVPFSTLSPNAWKKIDGKYYSGDGSVIEGAVAKGIDVSHHQGTVDWKKAKEDGVEFAIIRCGFGMNQTKQDDAQWFNNVKGCEENNIPYGVYLYSYADTVKKAQSEAEHVLRLIKGHTLAYPVYYDIEEKAVLNKLTAEQLGKIAATFVNKVKAEGYQTGIYSNKSNFETFLTDSQFSQWNKWVAQYNSAACTYKGTYQIWQAADTGTIDGKWSSRYQFCHENYLIKR
;
A
#
# COMPACT_ATOMS: atom_id res chain seq x y z
N MET A 1 -86.43 18.57 -13.28
CA MET A 1 -86.63 17.59 -12.20
C MET A 1 -85.29 17.22 -11.57
N LYS A 2 -85.32 16.95 -10.26
CA LYS A 2 -84.21 16.74 -9.32
C LYS A 2 -83.32 15.52 -9.68
N GLY A 3 -82.00 15.69 -9.60
CA GLY A 3 -81.12 15.07 -8.60
C GLY A 3 -80.81 13.55 -8.60
N LYS A 4 -79.49 13.28 -8.71
CA LYS A 4 -78.61 12.37 -7.93
C LYS A 4 -78.29 10.93 -8.40
N ASN A 5 -76.97 10.74 -8.58
CA ASN A 5 -76.06 9.62 -8.21
C ASN A 5 -76.29 8.19 -8.75
N VAL A 6 -75.24 7.58 -9.34
CA VAL A 6 -74.29 6.67 -8.64
C VAL A 6 -73.11 6.30 -9.59
N MET A 7 -71.91 6.26 -9.00
CA MET A 7 -70.60 5.90 -9.59
C MET A 7 -70.49 4.43 -10.04
N LYS A 8 -69.63 4.17 -11.04
CA LYS A 8 -68.71 3.01 -11.02
C LYS A 8 -67.32 3.37 -11.58
N ASN A 9 -66.32 3.16 -10.72
CA ASN A 9 -64.88 3.01 -10.97
C ASN A 9 -64.60 2.10 -12.19
N LYS A 10 -63.44 2.11 -12.87
CA LYS A 10 -62.09 1.93 -12.30
C LYS A 10 -61.01 1.97 -13.42
N ILE A 11 -59.80 2.32 -12.99
CA ILE A 11 -58.47 1.95 -13.51
C ILE A 11 -57.71 3.02 -14.32
N SER A 12 -56.62 3.40 -13.68
CA SER A 12 -55.58 4.36 -13.98
C SER A 12 -54.64 3.95 -15.10
N GLY A 13 -54.28 4.92 -15.95
CA GLY A 13 -53.06 4.90 -16.75
C GLY A 13 -52.46 6.29 -16.79
N LYS A 14 -51.75 6.70 -15.72
CA LYS A 14 -50.94 7.92 -15.76
C LYS A 14 -49.59 7.56 -16.38
N ILE A 15 -49.39 7.98 -17.62
CA ILE A 15 -48.08 8.03 -18.28
C ILE A 15 -47.26 9.08 -17.52
N VAL A 16 -46.23 8.64 -16.79
CA VAL A 16 -45.22 9.52 -16.21
C VAL A 16 -44.12 9.69 -17.23
N ALA A 17 -44.08 10.86 -17.88
CA ALA A 17 -42.93 11.28 -18.69
C ALA A 17 -41.81 11.70 -17.73
N LEU A 18 -40.75 10.89 -17.65
CA LEU A 18 -39.55 11.19 -16.88
C LEU A 18 -38.64 12.09 -17.75
N LEU A 19 -38.63 13.40 -17.50
CA LEU A 19 -37.63 14.30 -18.06
C LEU A 19 -36.29 14.06 -17.33
N LEU A 20 -35.36 13.41 -18.02
CA LEU A 20 -33.95 13.36 -17.63
C LEU A 20 -33.28 14.69 -18.03
N THR A 21 -33.15 15.61 -17.09
CA THR A 21 -32.22 16.74 -17.21
C THR A 21 -30.79 16.20 -17.13
N LEU A 22 -30.11 16.15 -18.27
CA LEU A 22 -28.67 15.93 -18.38
C LEU A 22 -27.94 17.11 -17.71
N ILE A 23 -27.42 16.92 -16.51
CA ILE A 23 -26.44 17.84 -15.94
C ILE A 23 -25.10 17.49 -16.60
N ILE A 24 -24.74 18.24 -17.64
CA ILE A 24 -23.37 18.26 -18.17
C ILE A 24 -22.52 18.98 -17.12
N VAL A 25 -21.91 18.22 -16.22
CA VAL A 25 -20.80 18.73 -15.42
C VAL A 25 -19.64 18.93 -16.40
N ALA A 26 -19.41 20.19 -16.77
CA ALA A 26 -18.23 20.58 -17.52
C ALA A 26 -17.00 20.14 -16.71
N THR A 27 -16.28 19.14 -17.21
CA THR A 27 -14.97 18.75 -16.68
C THR A 27 -14.01 19.91 -16.96
N SER A 28 -13.88 20.82 -16.00
CA SER A 28 -12.83 21.82 -15.98
C SER A 28 -11.50 21.11 -16.16
N GLY A 29 -10.75 21.51 -17.19
CA GLY A 29 -9.52 20.87 -17.64
C GLY A 29 -8.61 20.47 -16.48
N MET A 30 -8.38 19.17 -16.35
CA MET A 30 -7.23 18.70 -15.58
C MET A 30 -5.98 19.19 -16.32
N PRO A 31 -5.12 19.99 -15.67
CA PRO A 31 -3.88 20.41 -16.31
C PRO A 31 -3.06 19.18 -16.66
N LEU A 32 -2.52 19.21 -17.88
CA LEU A 32 -1.70 18.16 -18.47
C LEU A 32 -0.37 18.09 -17.69
N TYR A 33 -0.37 17.39 -16.55
CA TYR A 33 0.88 17.06 -15.87
C TYR A 33 1.66 16.06 -16.71
N ALA A 34 2.98 16.20 -16.73
CA ALA A 34 3.85 15.22 -17.37
C ALA A 34 3.46 13.82 -16.89
N LYS A 35 3.12 12.95 -17.85
CA LYS A 35 2.60 11.62 -17.57
C LYS A 35 3.69 10.80 -16.88
N GLU A 36 3.42 10.30 -15.68
CA GLU A 36 4.27 9.36 -14.97
C GLU A 36 4.17 8.01 -15.66
N THR A 37 4.99 7.76 -16.68
CA THR A 37 4.96 6.51 -17.44
C THR A 37 6.13 5.60 -17.12
N GLY A 38 5.87 4.30 -17.09
CA GLY A 38 6.90 3.26 -17.18
C GLY A 38 7.58 2.91 -15.86
N ASP A 39 6.83 2.95 -14.75
CA ASP A 39 7.20 2.48 -13.40
C ASP A 39 8.71 2.27 -13.18
N LYS A 40 9.45 3.38 -13.18
CA LYS A 40 10.91 3.33 -13.04
C LYS A 40 11.36 3.01 -11.61
N ALA A 41 10.48 3.30 -10.65
CA ALA A 41 10.67 3.20 -9.21
C ALA A 41 12.08 3.57 -8.72
N ASN A 42 12.70 4.66 -9.21
CA ASN A 42 14.13 4.90 -8.97
C ASN A 42 14.39 5.16 -7.49
N SER A 43 14.89 4.15 -6.80
CA SER A 43 14.92 4.04 -5.34
C SER A 43 16.23 3.39 -4.89
N PHE A 44 16.34 3.07 -3.60
CA PHE A 44 17.51 2.34 -3.10
C PHE A 44 17.57 0.89 -3.60
N ARG A 45 16.46 0.36 -4.13
CA ARG A 45 16.30 -1.02 -4.59
C ARG A 45 16.05 -1.16 -6.10
N TYR A 46 15.67 -0.10 -6.80
CA TYR A 46 15.48 -0.11 -8.26
C TYR A 46 16.16 1.06 -8.99
N GLU A 47 16.54 0.80 -10.24
CA GLU A 47 16.99 1.77 -11.23
C GLU A 47 16.34 1.46 -12.59
N ASN A 48 15.63 2.43 -13.14
CA ASN A 48 14.90 2.33 -14.40
C ASN A 48 13.96 1.09 -14.47
N GLY A 49 13.27 0.80 -13.37
CA GLY A 49 12.33 -0.30 -13.24
C GLY A 49 13.00 -1.67 -13.00
N GLN A 50 14.33 -1.72 -12.97
CA GLN A 50 15.10 -2.93 -12.74
C GLN A 50 15.64 -2.97 -11.31
N SER A 51 15.58 -4.14 -10.67
CA SER A 51 16.11 -4.31 -9.31
C SER A 51 17.63 -4.16 -9.34
N ILE A 52 18.15 -3.27 -8.49
CA ILE A 52 19.59 -3.11 -8.22
C ILE A 52 19.97 -3.63 -6.83
N ALA A 53 18.99 -4.16 -6.10
CA ALA A 53 19.19 -4.73 -4.79
C ALA A 53 20.15 -5.93 -4.90
N LYS A 54 21.24 -5.90 -4.12
CA LYS A 54 22.21 -6.99 -4.09
C LYS A 54 21.64 -8.09 -3.21
N ALA A 55 21.12 -9.14 -3.84
CA ALA A 55 20.64 -10.32 -3.14
C ALA A 55 21.73 -10.84 -2.18
N VAL A 56 21.35 -11.12 -0.94
CA VAL A 56 22.22 -11.88 -0.03
C VAL A 56 22.35 -13.28 -0.60
N PRO A 57 23.57 -13.80 -0.84
CA PRO A 57 23.73 -15.19 -1.22
C PRO A 57 23.05 -16.07 -0.15
N PHE A 58 22.12 -16.93 -0.55
CA PHE A 58 21.39 -17.81 0.37
C PHE A 58 22.32 -18.63 1.27
N SER A 59 23.55 -18.90 0.79
CA SER A 59 24.63 -19.59 1.52
C SER A 59 25.13 -18.87 2.78
N THR A 60 24.78 -17.59 2.99
CA THR A 60 25.17 -16.83 4.18
C THR A 60 24.01 -16.67 5.18
N LEU A 61 22.83 -17.21 4.88
CA LEU A 61 21.69 -17.18 5.79
C LEU A 61 21.78 -18.32 6.81
N SER A 62 21.37 -18.03 8.05
CA SER A 62 21.14 -19.04 9.07
C SER A 62 20.09 -20.06 8.59
N PRO A 63 20.21 -21.35 8.96
CA PRO A 63 19.18 -22.36 8.69
C PRO A 63 17.78 -21.99 9.23
N ASN A 64 17.74 -21.11 10.23
CA ASN A 64 16.53 -20.63 10.88
C ASN A 64 16.07 -19.26 10.36
N ALA A 65 16.78 -18.67 9.40
CA ALA A 65 16.46 -17.34 8.88
C ALA A 65 15.00 -17.25 8.47
N TRP A 66 14.33 -16.20 8.97
CA TRP A 66 12.95 -15.83 8.67
C TRP A 66 11.88 -16.84 9.12
N LYS A 67 12.25 -17.83 9.95
CA LYS A 67 11.31 -18.82 10.51
C LYS A 67 10.78 -18.38 11.88
N LYS A 68 9.62 -18.92 12.23
CA LYS A 68 9.07 -18.88 13.59
C LYS A 68 9.40 -20.18 14.30
N ILE A 69 10.15 -20.11 15.40
CA ILE A 69 10.56 -21.27 16.21
C ILE A 69 10.26 -20.92 17.67
N ASP A 70 9.52 -21.79 18.36
CA ASP A 70 9.10 -21.61 19.77
C ASP A 70 8.50 -20.23 20.06
N GLY A 71 7.68 -19.73 19.12
CA GLY A 71 7.00 -18.44 19.22
C GLY A 71 7.85 -17.21 18.88
N LYS A 72 9.12 -17.37 18.52
CA LYS A 72 10.05 -16.28 18.17
C LYS A 72 10.40 -16.29 16.69
N TYR A 73 10.60 -15.11 16.11
CA TYR A 73 11.08 -14.95 14.73
C TYR A 73 12.58 -14.73 14.70
N TYR A 74 13.22 -15.22 13.63
CA TYR A 74 14.68 -15.18 13.50
C TYR A 74 15.10 -14.38 12.25
N SER A 75 16.13 -13.55 12.38
CA SER A 75 16.72 -12.75 11.30
C SER A 75 17.63 -13.59 10.40
N GLY A 76 18.13 -12.98 9.32
CA GLY A 76 19.01 -13.64 8.35
C GLY A 76 20.27 -14.29 8.95
N ASP A 77 20.82 -13.73 10.02
CA ASP A 77 21.99 -14.26 10.75
C ASP A 77 21.62 -15.28 11.85
N GLY A 78 20.32 -15.50 12.09
CA GLY A 78 19.83 -16.39 13.14
C GLY A 78 19.67 -15.73 14.50
N SER A 79 19.82 -14.40 14.61
CA SER A 79 19.44 -13.66 15.82
C SER A 79 17.92 -13.64 15.98
N VAL A 80 17.42 -13.49 17.21
CA VAL A 80 15.98 -13.29 17.45
C VAL A 80 15.60 -11.87 17.04
N ILE A 81 14.50 -11.75 16.31
CA ILE A 81 13.88 -10.45 16.00
C ILE A 81 13.01 -10.05 17.20
N GLU A 82 13.61 -9.31 18.13
CA GLU A 82 12.95 -8.88 19.37
C GLU A 82 11.72 -8.02 19.06
N GLY A 83 10.60 -8.34 19.71
CA GLY A 83 9.33 -7.62 19.55
C GLY A 83 8.52 -7.98 18.31
N ALA A 84 9.02 -8.84 17.40
CA ALA A 84 8.23 -9.29 16.26
C ALA A 84 7.03 -10.15 16.72
N VAL A 85 5.83 -9.76 16.29
CA VAL A 85 4.57 -10.44 16.61
C VAL A 85 3.97 -11.17 15.42
N ALA A 86 4.36 -10.82 14.20
CA ALA A 86 3.90 -11.45 12.96
C ALA A 86 4.96 -11.36 11.85
N LYS A 87 5.03 -12.38 11.01
CA LYS A 87 5.78 -12.38 9.74
C LYS A 87 4.83 -12.11 8.58
N GLY A 88 5.22 -11.24 7.66
CA GLY A 88 4.45 -10.95 6.46
C GLY A 88 5.33 -10.80 5.23
N ILE A 89 4.67 -10.48 4.12
CA ILE A 89 5.32 -10.15 2.84
C ILE A 89 4.75 -8.86 2.25
N ASP A 90 5.55 -8.16 1.45
CA ASP A 90 5.03 -7.17 0.52
C ASP A 90 5.19 -7.62 -0.93
N VAL A 91 4.17 -7.38 -1.75
CA VAL A 91 4.07 -7.94 -3.11
C VAL A 91 3.54 -6.90 -4.10
N SER A 92 3.97 -7.07 -5.35
CA SER A 92 3.63 -6.25 -6.50
C SER A 92 3.70 -7.09 -7.77
N HIS A 93 3.49 -6.49 -8.94
CA HIS A 93 3.72 -7.17 -10.21
C HIS A 93 5.14 -7.74 -10.38
N HIS A 94 6.16 -7.19 -9.69
CA HIS A 94 7.52 -7.71 -9.74
C HIS A 94 7.65 -9.16 -9.22
N GLN A 95 6.73 -9.60 -8.36
CA GLN A 95 6.72 -10.97 -7.83
C GLN A 95 5.96 -11.95 -8.74
N GLY A 96 5.28 -11.45 -9.79
CA GLY A 96 4.40 -12.27 -10.61
C GLY A 96 3.19 -12.78 -9.83
N THR A 97 2.78 -14.02 -10.10
CA THR A 97 1.64 -14.65 -9.42
C THR A 97 2.08 -15.36 -8.15
N VAL A 98 1.47 -15.01 -7.02
CA VAL A 98 1.75 -15.59 -5.70
C VAL A 98 0.81 -16.76 -5.43
N ASP A 99 1.36 -17.90 -4.99
CA ASP A 99 0.57 -18.99 -4.39
C ASP A 99 0.29 -18.68 -2.93
N TRP A 100 -0.86 -18.05 -2.66
CA TRP A 100 -1.23 -17.57 -1.33
C TRP A 100 -1.52 -18.68 -0.33
N LYS A 101 -1.94 -19.86 -0.79
CA LYS A 101 -2.11 -21.02 0.08
C LYS A 101 -0.75 -21.47 0.62
N LYS A 102 0.23 -21.60 -0.27
CA LYS A 102 1.61 -21.91 0.12
C LYS A 102 2.26 -20.81 0.96
N ALA A 103 2.02 -19.55 0.64
CA ALA A 103 2.48 -18.43 1.46
C ALA A 103 1.97 -18.57 2.91
N LYS A 104 0.69 -18.89 3.08
CA LYS A 104 0.11 -19.15 4.40
C LYS A 104 0.73 -20.37 5.09
N GLU A 105 0.93 -21.47 4.36
CA GLU A 105 1.60 -22.69 4.88
C GLU A 105 3.05 -22.42 5.31
N ASP A 106 3.75 -21.50 4.63
CA ASP A 106 5.10 -21.02 4.99
C ASP A 106 5.09 -20.03 6.17
N GLY A 107 3.92 -19.73 6.74
CA GLY A 107 3.77 -18.86 7.91
C GLY A 107 3.73 -17.37 7.58
N VAL A 108 3.28 -16.99 6.38
CA VAL A 108 2.87 -15.61 6.09
C VAL A 108 1.57 -15.31 6.84
N GLU A 109 1.64 -14.37 7.78
CA GLU A 109 0.52 -13.98 8.64
C GLU A 109 -0.15 -12.68 8.17
N PHE A 110 0.52 -11.87 7.34
CA PHE A 110 -0.07 -10.69 6.71
C PHE A 110 0.63 -10.29 5.39
N ALA A 111 -0.01 -9.41 4.62
CA ALA A 111 0.57 -8.84 3.41
C ALA A 111 0.45 -7.32 3.32
N ILE A 112 1.38 -6.65 2.62
CA ILE A 112 1.25 -5.26 2.19
C ILE A 112 1.32 -5.23 0.66
N ILE A 113 0.20 -4.94 0.00
CA ILE A 113 0.04 -5.14 -1.45
C ILE A 113 0.22 -3.82 -2.20
N ARG A 114 1.04 -3.79 -3.26
CA ARG A 114 1.09 -2.62 -4.14
C ARG A 114 -0.23 -2.48 -4.88
N CYS A 115 -0.91 -1.35 -4.71
CA CYS A 115 -2.11 -1.04 -5.49
C CYS A 115 -1.78 -0.31 -6.80
N GLY A 116 -0.69 0.45 -6.82
CA GLY A 116 -0.23 1.15 -8.02
C GLY A 116 0.96 2.06 -7.74
N PHE A 117 1.14 3.03 -8.64
CA PHE A 117 2.13 4.08 -8.52
C PHE A 117 1.60 5.40 -9.08
N GLY A 118 2.16 6.52 -8.63
CA GLY A 118 1.89 7.84 -9.20
C GLY A 118 0.42 8.26 -9.21
N MET A 119 0.13 9.34 -9.94
CA MET A 119 -1.21 9.93 -10.05
C MET A 119 -2.32 8.94 -10.42
N ASN A 120 -3.57 9.29 -10.11
CA ASN A 120 -4.75 8.46 -10.35
C ASN A 120 -5.02 8.20 -11.84
N GLN A 121 -4.39 7.16 -12.37
CA GLN A 121 -4.55 6.70 -13.74
C GLN A 121 -4.60 5.18 -13.74
N THR A 122 -5.61 4.59 -14.40
CA THR A 122 -5.78 3.13 -14.45
C THR A 122 -4.59 2.39 -15.07
N LYS A 123 -3.80 3.07 -15.92
CA LYS A 123 -2.55 2.53 -16.51
C LYS A 123 -1.40 2.44 -15.50
N GLN A 124 -1.58 2.98 -14.30
CA GLN A 124 -0.61 2.95 -13.21
C GLN A 124 -1.08 2.08 -12.03
N ASP A 125 -2.23 1.42 -12.17
CA ASP A 125 -2.64 0.35 -11.27
C ASP A 125 -1.61 -0.79 -11.37
N ASP A 126 -1.24 -1.41 -10.24
CA ASP A 126 -0.32 -2.54 -10.26
C ASP A 126 -0.98 -3.73 -10.97
N ALA A 127 -0.26 -4.36 -11.92
CA ALA A 127 -0.81 -5.41 -12.76
C ALA A 127 -1.23 -6.68 -11.97
N GLN A 128 -0.75 -6.86 -10.74
CA GLN A 128 -1.13 -7.96 -9.85
C GLN A 128 -2.05 -7.51 -8.70
N TRP A 129 -2.46 -6.23 -8.64
CA TRP A 129 -3.33 -5.70 -7.58
C TRP A 129 -4.52 -6.62 -7.29
N PHE A 130 -5.34 -6.90 -8.31
CA PHE A 130 -6.55 -7.70 -8.16
C PHE A 130 -6.25 -9.15 -7.73
N ASN A 131 -5.25 -9.79 -8.33
CA ASN A 131 -4.90 -11.17 -8.03
C ASN A 131 -4.37 -11.31 -6.60
N ASN A 132 -3.56 -10.34 -6.15
CA ASN A 132 -3.01 -10.32 -4.80
C ASN A 132 -4.08 -10.10 -3.74
N VAL A 133 -4.99 -9.13 -3.95
CA VAL A 133 -6.11 -8.88 -3.04
C VAL A 133 -7.01 -10.10 -2.94
N LYS A 134 -7.44 -10.64 -4.10
CA LYS A 134 -8.27 -11.85 -4.16
C LYS A 134 -7.61 -13.02 -3.42
N GLY A 135 -6.32 -13.23 -3.66
CA GLY A 135 -5.56 -14.31 -3.04
C GLY A 135 -5.46 -14.19 -1.53
N CYS A 136 -5.26 -12.98 -0.99
CA CYS A 136 -5.33 -12.71 0.44
C CYS A 136 -6.73 -12.99 1.01
N GLU A 137 -7.79 -12.49 0.38
CA GLU A 137 -9.17 -12.66 0.83
C GLU A 137 -9.59 -14.15 0.85
N GLU A 138 -9.32 -14.89 -0.23
CA GLU A 138 -9.65 -16.34 -0.33
C GLU A 138 -8.87 -17.19 0.68
N ASN A 139 -7.68 -16.75 1.09
CA ASN A 139 -6.84 -17.46 2.05
C ASN A 139 -6.92 -16.89 3.47
N ASN A 140 -7.79 -15.90 3.72
CA ASN A 140 -7.92 -15.22 5.02
C ASN A 140 -6.57 -14.69 5.54
N ILE A 141 -5.79 -14.04 4.68
CA ILE A 141 -4.55 -13.37 5.06
C ILE A 141 -4.88 -11.88 5.19
N PRO A 142 -4.77 -11.28 6.41
CA PRO A 142 -5.00 -9.86 6.59
C PRO A 142 -3.98 -9.06 5.79
N TYR A 143 -4.42 -7.94 5.21
CA TYR A 143 -3.54 -7.14 4.37
C TYR A 143 -3.76 -5.64 4.51
N GLY A 144 -2.73 -4.92 4.12
CA GLY A 144 -2.72 -3.48 3.89
C GLY A 144 -2.23 -3.24 2.48
N VAL A 145 -2.01 -1.97 2.13
CA VAL A 145 -1.65 -1.61 0.76
C VAL A 145 -0.56 -0.55 0.74
N TYR A 146 0.10 -0.40 -0.39
CA TYR A 146 0.98 0.74 -0.63
C TYR A 146 0.85 1.29 -2.04
N LEU A 147 1.21 2.56 -2.19
CA LEU A 147 1.34 3.24 -3.47
C LEU A 147 2.71 3.90 -3.56
N TYR A 148 3.48 3.54 -4.60
CA TYR A 148 4.77 4.16 -4.90
C TYR A 148 4.59 5.58 -5.42
N SER A 149 5.16 6.56 -4.73
CA SER A 149 4.96 7.97 -5.05
C SER A 149 5.96 8.52 -6.06
N TYR A 150 5.43 9.32 -6.99
CA TYR A 150 6.17 10.23 -7.87
C TYR A 150 5.83 11.71 -7.60
N ALA A 151 5.03 11.98 -6.56
CA ALA A 151 4.56 13.31 -6.26
C ALA A 151 5.70 14.23 -5.83
N ASP A 152 5.96 15.25 -6.66
CA ASP A 152 6.80 16.40 -6.33
C ASP A 152 5.99 17.66 -6.01
N THR A 153 4.66 17.51 -5.89
CA THR A 153 3.73 18.59 -5.55
C THR A 153 2.56 18.06 -4.73
N VAL A 154 1.95 18.93 -3.92
CA VAL A 154 0.72 18.65 -3.16
C VAL A 154 -0.41 18.12 -4.06
N LYS A 155 -0.55 18.67 -5.27
CA LYS A 155 -1.63 18.24 -6.18
C LYS A 155 -1.42 16.83 -6.72
N LYS A 156 -0.17 16.42 -6.99
CA LYS A 156 0.11 15.03 -7.34
C LYS A 156 -0.16 14.10 -6.17
N ALA A 157 0.22 14.48 -4.94
CA ALA A 157 -0.05 13.71 -3.74
C ALA A 157 -1.56 13.51 -3.49
N GLN A 158 -2.36 14.55 -3.75
CA GLN A 158 -3.81 14.49 -3.75
C GLN A 158 -4.33 13.46 -4.77
N SER A 159 -3.81 13.49 -6.00
CA SER A 159 -4.18 12.51 -7.03
C SER A 159 -3.76 11.09 -6.65
N GLU A 160 -2.57 10.92 -6.07
CA GLU A 160 -2.09 9.64 -5.55
C GLU A 160 -3.01 9.08 -4.44
N ALA A 161 -3.50 9.93 -3.54
CA ALA A 161 -4.50 9.49 -2.55
C ALA A 161 -5.82 9.06 -3.19
N GLU A 162 -6.30 9.79 -4.21
CA GLU A 162 -7.49 9.41 -4.98
C GLU A 162 -7.30 8.08 -5.74
N HIS A 163 -6.06 7.81 -6.18
CA HIS A 163 -5.69 6.55 -6.79
C HIS A 163 -5.91 5.38 -5.84
N VAL A 164 -5.33 5.45 -4.64
CA VAL A 164 -5.48 4.37 -3.65
C VAL A 164 -6.93 4.21 -3.25
N LEU A 165 -7.63 5.31 -2.93
CA LEU A 165 -9.03 5.30 -2.52
C LEU A 165 -9.96 4.66 -3.57
N ARG A 166 -9.68 4.88 -4.87
CA ARG A 166 -10.40 4.20 -5.95
C ARG A 166 -10.24 2.68 -5.88
N LEU A 167 -9.01 2.21 -5.64
CA LEU A 167 -8.68 0.78 -5.69
C LEU A 167 -9.10 0.02 -4.43
N ILE A 168 -9.02 0.63 -3.25
CA ILE A 168 -9.37 -0.03 -1.99
C ILE A 168 -10.87 0.03 -1.67
N LYS A 169 -11.67 0.72 -2.48
CA LYS A 169 -13.12 0.83 -2.28
C LYS A 169 -13.77 -0.56 -2.33
N GLY A 170 -14.50 -0.91 -1.27
CA GLY A 170 -15.16 -2.21 -1.13
C GLY A 170 -14.29 -3.30 -0.50
N HIS A 171 -13.03 -3.00 -0.20
CA HIS A 171 -12.12 -3.90 0.52
C HIS A 171 -11.99 -3.52 1.99
N THR A 172 -11.76 -4.52 2.83
CA THR A 172 -11.51 -4.33 4.28
C THR A 172 -10.03 -4.51 4.55
N LEU A 173 -9.33 -3.43 4.86
CA LEU A 173 -7.91 -3.46 5.19
C LEU A 173 -7.71 -3.69 6.68
N ALA A 174 -6.92 -4.71 7.01
CA ALA A 174 -6.47 -4.99 8.37
C ALA A 174 -5.10 -4.34 8.65
N TYR A 175 -4.36 -3.90 7.64
CA TYR A 175 -3.12 -3.13 7.80
C TYR A 175 -3.22 -1.77 7.10
N PRO A 176 -2.31 -0.80 7.37
CA PRO A 176 -2.46 0.56 6.88
C PRO A 176 -2.33 0.67 5.36
N VAL A 177 -2.79 1.81 4.86
CA VAL A 177 -2.37 2.35 3.56
C VAL A 177 -1.03 3.05 3.75
N TYR A 178 0.03 2.51 3.17
CA TYR A 178 1.36 3.11 3.19
C TYR A 178 1.59 4.00 1.97
N TYR A 179 2.12 5.19 2.23
CA TYR A 179 2.67 6.05 1.19
C TYR A 179 4.15 5.76 1.04
N ASP A 180 4.55 5.20 -0.11
CA ASP A 180 5.92 4.78 -0.39
C ASP A 180 6.69 5.95 -1.02
N ILE A 181 7.60 6.55 -0.23
CA ILE A 181 8.39 7.73 -0.59
C ILE A 181 9.86 7.33 -0.73
N GLU A 182 10.24 6.97 -1.95
CA GLU A 182 11.60 6.53 -2.27
C GLU A 182 12.22 7.20 -3.51
N GLU A 183 11.41 7.85 -4.36
CA GLU A 183 11.85 8.33 -5.68
C GLU A 183 13.00 9.33 -5.54
N LYS A 184 14.19 8.91 -6.00
CA LYS A 184 15.44 9.66 -5.90
C LYS A 184 15.31 11.06 -6.48
N ALA A 185 14.65 11.21 -7.63
CA ALA A 185 14.49 12.53 -8.24
C ALA A 185 13.67 13.49 -7.37
N VAL A 186 12.64 12.98 -6.68
CA VAL A 186 11.80 13.76 -5.76
C VAL A 186 12.57 14.11 -4.49
N LEU A 187 13.21 13.12 -3.86
CA LEU A 187 13.98 13.30 -2.62
C LEU A 187 15.11 14.32 -2.76
N ASN A 188 15.82 14.32 -3.90
CA ASN A 188 16.91 15.26 -4.14
C ASN A 188 16.44 16.66 -4.56
N LYS A 189 15.18 16.80 -5.01
CA LYS A 189 14.62 18.07 -5.48
C LYS A 189 13.97 18.89 -4.36
N LEU A 190 13.41 18.23 -3.36
CA LEU A 190 12.53 18.86 -2.37
C LEU A 190 13.19 18.95 -0.99
N THR A 191 12.80 19.97 -0.23
CA THR A 191 13.17 20.08 1.18
C THR A 191 12.35 19.11 2.04
N ALA A 192 12.84 18.81 3.25
CA ALA A 192 12.10 17.99 4.22
C ALA A 192 10.68 18.54 4.49
N GLU A 193 10.52 19.86 4.62
CA GLU A 193 9.23 20.52 4.83
C GLU A 193 8.28 20.31 3.63
N GLN A 194 8.79 20.40 2.40
CA GLN A 194 8.00 20.15 1.19
C GLN A 194 7.58 18.68 1.10
N LEU A 195 8.48 17.75 1.42
CA LEU A 195 8.16 16.32 1.52
C LEU A 195 7.11 16.05 2.60
N GLY A 196 7.20 16.71 3.75
CA GLY A 196 6.21 16.66 4.83
C GLY A 196 4.82 17.11 4.36
N LYS A 197 4.73 18.25 3.66
CA LYS A 197 3.47 18.75 3.08
C LYS A 197 2.84 17.79 2.06
N ILE A 198 3.67 17.18 1.21
CA ILE A 198 3.24 16.18 0.22
C ILE A 198 2.70 14.94 0.94
N ALA A 199 3.47 14.39 1.88
CA ALA A 199 3.07 13.23 2.67
C ALA A 199 1.79 13.50 3.48
N ALA A 200 1.67 14.66 4.11
CA ALA A 200 0.50 15.06 4.88
C ALA A 200 -0.75 15.14 4.00
N THR A 201 -0.62 15.61 2.77
CA THR A 201 -1.75 15.68 1.82
C THR A 201 -2.30 14.29 1.54
N PHE A 202 -1.42 13.34 1.22
CA PHE A 202 -1.82 11.96 0.97
C PHE A 202 -2.44 11.32 2.23
N VAL A 203 -1.70 11.38 3.34
CA VAL A 203 -2.08 10.75 4.61
C VAL A 203 -3.42 11.26 5.12
N ASN A 204 -3.61 12.59 5.17
CA ASN A 204 -4.83 13.17 5.71
C ASN A 204 -6.05 12.83 4.85
N LYS A 205 -5.89 12.78 3.52
CA LYS A 205 -6.98 12.43 2.62
C LYS A 205 -7.41 10.97 2.78
N VAL A 206 -6.46 10.04 2.86
CA VAL A 206 -6.76 8.62 3.07
C VAL A 206 -7.35 8.38 4.47
N LYS A 207 -6.82 9.06 5.49
CA LYS A 207 -7.33 8.99 6.86
C LYS A 207 -8.75 9.54 7.00
N ALA A 208 -9.11 10.56 6.23
CA ALA A 208 -10.47 11.12 6.22
C ALA A 208 -11.54 10.11 5.75
N GLU A 209 -11.16 9.11 4.95
CA GLU A 209 -12.03 8.00 4.52
C GLU A 209 -12.05 6.85 5.54
N GLY A 210 -11.45 7.02 6.72
CA GLY A 210 -11.49 6.07 7.83
C GLY A 210 -10.40 4.99 7.81
N TYR A 211 -9.45 5.08 6.88
CA TYR A 211 -8.33 4.14 6.80
C TYR A 211 -7.17 4.56 7.72
N GLN A 212 -6.45 3.57 8.24
CA GLN A 212 -5.16 3.81 8.86
C GLN A 212 -4.10 4.05 7.79
N THR A 213 -3.12 4.89 8.12
CA THR A 213 -2.10 5.34 7.18
C THR A 213 -0.71 5.23 7.79
N GLY A 214 0.30 5.13 6.93
CA GLY A 214 1.70 5.21 7.33
C GLY A 214 2.59 5.65 6.18
N ILE A 215 3.86 5.86 6.47
CA ILE A 215 4.89 6.12 5.47
C ILE A 215 5.80 4.90 5.37
N TYR A 216 6.12 4.53 4.15
CA TYR A 216 7.19 3.59 3.86
C TYR A 216 8.38 4.32 3.23
N SER A 217 9.57 3.97 3.70
CA SER A 217 10.85 4.36 3.12
C SER A 217 11.97 3.53 3.74
N ASN A 218 13.19 3.65 3.24
CA ASN A 218 14.33 3.04 3.92
C ASN A 218 14.81 3.87 5.12
N LYS A 219 15.57 3.23 6.02
CA LYS A 219 16.17 3.88 7.19
C LYS A 219 16.93 5.16 6.83
N SER A 220 17.75 5.14 5.78
CA SER A 220 18.56 6.30 5.38
C SER A 220 17.67 7.49 5.05
N ASN A 221 16.62 7.29 4.26
CA ASN A 221 15.69 8.34 3.87
C ASN A 221 14.94 8.91 5.06
N PHE A 222 14.52 8.06 6.00
CA PHE A 222 13.93 8.51 7.26
C PHE A 222 14.89 9.36 8.11
N GLU A 223 16.20 9.12 8.02
CA GLU A 223 17.21 9.84 8.79
C GLU A 223 17.76 11.08 8.08
N THR A 224 17.63 11.18 6.74
CA THR A 224 18.24 12.26 5.95
C THR A 224 17.25 13.16 5.22
N PHE A 225 16.17 12.61 4.64
CA PHE A 225 15.23 13.37 3.80
C PHE A 225 13.88 13.59 4.47
N LEU A 226 13.34 12.59 5.17
CA LEU A 226 12.02 12.60 5.79
C LEU A 226 12.09 13.06 7.26
N THR A 227 12.79 14.18 7.47
CA THR A 227 13.16 14.70 8.79
C THR A 227 12.24 15.80 9.31
N ASP A 228 11.23 16.21 8.53
CA ASP A 228 10.21 17.13 9.00
C ASP A 228 9.44 16.53 10.19
N SER A 229 9.13 17.36 11.19
CA SER A 229 8.46 16.93 12.41
C SER A 229 7.13 16.20 12.15
N GLN A 230 6.45 16.46 11.04
CA GLN A 230 5.21 15.80 10.65
C GLN A 230 5.36 14.29 10.42
N PHE A 231 6.56 13.79 10.09
CA PHE A 231 6.76 12.35 9.91
C PHE A 231 6.72 11.58 11.23
N SER A 232 6.91 12.24 12.38
CA SER A 232 6.95 11.59 13.69
C SER A 232 5.59 11.01 14.13
N GLN A 233 4.48 11.64 13.73
CA GLN A 233 3.11 11.27 14.11
C GLN A 233 2.51 10.11 13.28
N TRP A 234 3.15 9.71 12.18
CA TRP A 234 2.62 8.65 11.31
C TRP A 234 3.34 7.33 11.55
N ASN A 235 2.58 6.24 11.34
CA ASN A 235 3.13 4.89 11.36
C ASN A 235 4.27 4.76 10.34
N LYS A 236 5.28 3.97 10.66
CA LYS A 236 6.43 3.74 9.77
C LYS A 236 6.57 2.28 9.44
N TRP A 237 6.71 2.02 8.15
CA TRP A 237 7.22 0.77 7.60
C TRP A 237 8.63 1.06 7.11
N VAL A 238 9.63 0.55 7.82
CA VAL A 238 11.04 0.90 7.62
C VAL A 238 11.77 -0.22 6.91
N ALA A 239 12.40 0.09 5.78
CA ALA A 239 13.30 -0.84 5.12
C ALA A 239 14.74 -0.71 5.63
N GLN A 240 15.29 -1.83 6.07
CA GLN A 240 16.71 -1.98 6.37
C GLN A 240 17.10 -3.45 6.21
N TYR A 241 17.85 -3.75 5.16
CA TYR A 241 18.28 -5.11 4.87
C TYR A 241 19.64 -5.41 5.49
N ASN A 242 20.01 -6.69 5.47
CA ASN A 242 21.36 -7.16 5.81
C ASN A 242 21.78 -6.75 7.23
N SER A 243 20.82 -6.73 8.15
CA SER A 243 21.03 -6.38 9.54
C SER A 243 20.35 -7.41 10.45
N ALA A 244 20.99 -7.69 11.59
CA ALA A 244 20.44 -8.58 12.62
C ALA A 244 19.14 -8.03 13.23
N ALA A 245 19.00 -6.69 13.27
CA ALA A 245 17.85 -5.99 13.78
C ALA A 245 17.66 -4.66 13.04
N CYS A 246 16.45 -4.10 13.07
CA CYS A 246 16.25 -2.73 12.63
C CYS A 246 16.96 -1.77 13.61
N THR A 247 17.86 -0.94 13.10
CA THR A 247 18.62 0.02 13.91
C THR A 247 18.10 1.45 13.80
N TYR A 248 16.97 1.65 13.11
CA TYR A 248 16.26 2.92 13.10
C TYR A 248 15.85 3.32 14.52
N LYS A 249 16.16 4.56 14.90
CA LYS A 249 15.99 5.05 16.29
C LYS A 249 14.60 5.60 16.59
N GLY A 250 13.82 5.91 15.56
CA GLY A 250 12.43 6.33 15.72
C GLY A 250 11.48 5.14 15.90
N THR A 251 10.24 5.42 16.29
CA THR A 251 9.19 4.40 16.37
C THR A 251 8.81 3.90 14.98
N TYR A 252 8.67 2.59 14.83
CA TYR A 252 8.21 1.92 13.61
C TYR A 252 7.31 0.73 13.97
N GLN A 253 6.40 0.38 13.06
CA GLN A 253 5.42 -0.70 13.23
C GLN A 253 5.82 -1.94 12.45
N ILE A 254 6.45 -1.75 11.28
CA ILE A 254 6.88 -2.83 10.39
C ILE A 254 8.33 -2.58 10.01
N TRP A 255 9.14 -3.63 10.14
CA TRP A 255 10.49 -3.67 9.61
C TRP A 255 10.53 -4.58 8.38
N GLN A 256 10.90 -4.03 7.22
CA GLN A 256 11.24 -4.84 6.04
C GLN A 256 12.72 -5.23 6.15
N ALA A 257 12.94 -6.50 6.50
CA ALA A 257 14.26 -7.02 6.85
C ALA A 257 15.00 -7.64 5.65
N ALA A 258 14.30 -7.96 4.57
CA ALA A 258 14.89 -8.53 3.37
C ALA A 258 14.20 -8.04 2.08
N ASP A 259 15.01 -7.80 1.03
CA ASP A 259 14.57 -7.57 -0.35
C ASP A 259 14.31 -8.86 -1.14
N THR A 260 14.72 -9.98 -0.57
CA THR A 260 14.68 -11.30 -1.19
C THR A 260 14.38 -12.35 -0.12
N GLY A 261 13.49 -13.26 -0.47
CA GLY A 261 13.00 -14.33 0.38
C GLY A 261 12.35 -15.37 -0.50
N THR A 262 12.43 -16.65 -0.15
CA THR A 262 11.77 -17.71 -0.93
C THR A 262 10.64 -18.34 -0.14
N ILE A 263 9.41 -18.21 -0.64
CA ILE A 263 8.28 -19.00 -0.15
C ILE A 263 8.39 -20.39 -0.78
N ASP A 264 8.47 -21.43 0.06
CA ASP A 264 8.59 -22.84 -0.38
C ASP A 264 9.76 -23.06 -1.38
N GLY A 265 10.84 -22.29 -1.25
CA GLY A 265 12.04 -22.40 -2.10
C GLY A 265 11.85 -22.03 -3.58
N LYS A 266 10.69 -21.50 -3.99
CA LYS A 266 10.33 -21.32 -5.42
C LYS A 266 9.99 -19.89 -5.86
N TRP A 267 9.54 -19.03 -4.94
CA TRP A 267 9.02 -17.71 -5.28
C TRP A 267 9.75 -16.60 -4.54
N SER A 268 10.21 -15.56 -5.24
CA SER A 268 10.80 -14.41 -4.55
C SER A 268 9.71 -13.56 -3.89
N SER A 269 9.81 -13.35 -2.58
CA SER A 269 9.03 -12.39 -1.82
C SER A 269 9.96 -11.50 -1.01
N ARG A 270 9.45 -10.39 -0.48
CA ARG A 270 10.17 -9.55 0.47
C ARG A 270 9.66 -9.83 1.87
N TYR A 271 10.54 -10.25 2.78
CA TYR A 271 10.15 -10.59 4.15
C TYR A 271 10.11 -9.34 5.03
N GLN A 272 9.03 -9.24 5.80
CA GLN A 272 8.79 -8.15 6.72
C GLN A 272 8.22 -8.65 8.05
N PHE A 273 8.51 -7.93 9.12
CA PHE A 273 8.15 -8.30 10.49
C PHE A 273 7.40 -7.15 11.15
N CYS A 274 6.20 -7.44 11.64
CA CYS A 274 5.40 -6.51 12.42
C CYS A 274 5.86 -6.55 13.88
N HIS A 275 6.17 -5.39 14.47
CA HIS A 275 6.74 -5.26 15.82
C HIS A 275 5.75 -4.74 16.87
N GLU A 276 4.53 -4.44 16.45
CA GLU A 276 3.47 -4.08 17.36
C GLU A 276 2.20 -4.84 16.95
N ASN A 277 1.36 -5.24 17.91
CA ASN A 277 0.03 -5.84 17.65
C ASN A 277 -0.97 -4.80 17.13
N TYR A 278 -0.50 -3.91 16.25
CA TYR A 278 -1.35 -2.99 15.57
C TYR A 278 -2.20 -3.84 14.60
N LEU A 279 -3.52 -3.69 14.74
CA LEU A 279 -4.49 -3.73 13.63
C LEU A 279 -5.27 -5.01 13.34
N ILE A 280 -5.41 -5.92 14.29
CA ILE A 280 -6.64 -6.74 14.26
C ILE A 280 -7.76 -5.85 14.81
N LYS A 281 -8.47 -5.11 13.94
CA LYS A 281 -9.88 -4.84 14.25
C LYS A 281 -10.54 -6.21 14.34
N ARG A 282 -10.67 -6.73 15.55
CA ARG A 282 -11.58 -7.84 15.82
C ARG A 282 -13.01 -7.36 15.60
#